data_AF-A0A550IA41-F1
#
_entry.id   AF-A0A550IA41-F1
#
_cell.length_a   1.000
_cell.length_b   1.000
_cell.length_c   1.000
_cell.angle_alpha   90.00
_cell.angle_beta   90.00
_cell.angle_gamma   90.00
#
_symmetry.space_group_name_H-M   'P 1'
#
loop_
_entity.id
_entity.type
_entity.pdbx_description
1 polymer ?
#
loop_
_entity_poly.entity_id
_entity_poly.type
_entity_poly.pdbx_seq_one_letter_code
_entity_poly.pdbx_strand_id
1 'polypeptide(L)'
;MKTSWRSASLVASAAAVLVLTTACGQDKADTSTGSQNVGAAPAANGYGSAGAAASPSTGAGAAGAGAQTQSAGQLAVADTDKLGEVVTDSAGMTLYRFDKDTAEPPKSNCDGDCATAWPPVPASGATAPIGVDKTLLGEVTRTDGSKQLTYEGWPLYRFAKDTKAGETKGQGVGGTWYATAPDGKKASGGGEAAAGGSAEAADLPGLSTRNDPELGEVVVDKNGMTVYRFEKDVPWPMKSNCVGECLEKWPVVAPVDAADTKGIDNKNDGRRGYVVNNRPDGLKQQSIDCWPLYTFAGDKKPGDTNGQGVGGTWYAISPEGKPLGKPK
;
A
#
# COMPACT_ATOMS: atom_id res chain seq x y z
N MET A 1 6.53 22.86 -60.98
CA MET A 1 8.01 22.90 -60.88
C MET A 1 8.47 21.60 -60.24
N LYS A 2 9.25 20.81 -60.99
CA LYS A 2 9.91 19.57 -60.54
C LYS A 2 11.16 19.95 -59.75
N THR A 3 11.48 19.21 -58.69
CA THR A 3 12.81 18.59 -58.54
C THR A 3 12.81 17.53 -57.43
N SER A 4 13.26 16.35 -57.82
CA SER A 4 13.61 15.19 -57.01
C SER A 4 15.08 15.31 -56.58
N TRP A 5 15.48 14.68 -55.47
CA TRP A 5 16.82 14.08 -55.42
C TRP A 5 16.85 12.80 -54.58
N ARG A 6 17.32 11.72 -55.21
CA ARG A 6 17.74 10.43 -54.65
C ARG A 6 19.26 10.42 -54.43
N SER A 7 19.74 9.63 -53.46
CA SER A 7 20.98 8.79 -53.45
C SER A 7 21.07 8.16 -52.04
N ALA A 8 21.10 6.85 -51.75
CA ALA A 8 21.67 5.61 -52.29
C ALA A 8 23.15 5.33 -51.91
N SER A 9 23.37 4.09 -51.41
CA SER A 9 24.63 3.29 -51.31
C SER A 9 25.44 3.37 -50.00
N LEU A 10 26.12 2.34 -49.45
CA LEU A 10 26.13 0.85 -49.47
C LEU A 10 27.41 0.37 -48.69
N VAL A 11 27.39 -0.84 -48.09
CA VAL A 11 28.55 -1.78 -47.83
C VAL A 11 29.46 -1.46 -46.59
N ALA A 12 30.06 -2.35 -45.77
CA ALA A 12 30.39 -3.80 -45.79
C ALA A 12 30.60 -4.39 -44.35
N SER A 13 30.64 -5.72 -44.30
CA SER A 13 30.82 -6.69 -43.21
C SER A 13 32.23 -6.77 -42.58
N ALA A 14 32.35 -7.34 -41.37
CA ALA A 14 33.42 -8.27 -40.98
C ALA A 14 33.09 -9.06 -39.69
N ALA A 15 33.39 -10.35 -39.69
CA ALA A 15 33.24 -11.31 -38.59
C ALA A 15 34.54 -11.48 -37.80
N ALA A 16 34.46 -11.92 -36.54
CA ALA A 16 35.55 -12.63 -35.88
C ALA A 16 35.01 -13.64 -34.85
N VAL A 17 35.47 -14.88 -35.03
CA VAL A 17 35.20 -16.10 -34.24
C VAL A 17 36.25 -16.21 -33.13
N LEU A 18 35.87 -16.70 -31.95
CA LEU A 18 36.81 -17.41 -31.07
C LEU A 18 36.10 -18.55 -30.33
N VAL A 19 36.52 -19.76 -30.67
CA VAL A 19 36.23 -21.06 -30.05
C VAL A 19 37.38 -21.39 -29.11
N LEU A 20 37.12 -22.14 -28.02
CA LEU A 20 37.92 -23.18 -27.34
C LEU A 20 37.29 -23.36 -25.92
N THR A 21 37.08 -24.50 -25.25
CA THR A 21 37.22 -25.96 -25.46
C THR A 21 36.69 -26.63 -24.17
N THR A 22 35.80 -27.62 -24.32
CA THR A 22 35.72 -28.92 -23.60
C THR A 22 36.35 -29.12 -22.21
N ALA A 23 35.53 -29.64 -21.27
CA ALA A 23 35.86 -30.87 -20.51
C ALA A 23 34.58 -31.57 -20.03
N CYS A 24 34.39 -32.82 -20.48
CA CYS A 24 33.41 -33.78 -19.98
C CYS A 24 33.94 -34.51 -18.74
N GLY A 25 33.04 -35.04 -17.92
CA GLY A 25 33.36 -36.03 -16.88
C GLY A 25 32.12 -36.51 -16.13
N GLN A 26 31.38 -37.45 -16.71
CA GLN A 26 30.46 -38.33 -15.99
C GLN A 26 31.23 -39.58 -15.55
N ASP A 27 30.98 -40.08 -14.35
CA ASP A 27 30.95 -41.51 -14.09
C ASP A 27 29.98 -41.84 -12.93
N LYS A 28 29.30 -42.97 -13.09
CA LYS A 28 28.29 -43.58 -12.21
C LYS A 28 28.93 -44.60 -11.26
N ALA A 29 28.11 -45.06 -10.30
CA ALA A 29 28.23 -46.24 -9.44
C ALA A 29 29.10 -46.00 -8.18
N ASP A 30 28.78 -46.49 -6.98
CA ASP A 30 28.11 -47.73 -6.62
C ASP A 30 27.41 -47.67 -5.24
N THR A 31 26.58 -48.68 -5.02
CA THR A 31 25.78 -48.97 -3.82
C THR A 31 26.61 -49.70 -2.75
N SER A 32 26.26 -49.50 -1.47
CA SER A 32 26.45 -50.41 -0.33
C SER A 32 27.87 -50.62 0.23
N THR A 33 28.10 -50.34 1.52
CA THR A 33 28.05 -51.29 2.67
C THR A 33 28.90 -50.76 3.85
N GLY A 34 28.29 -50.69 5.04
CA GLY A 34 28.87 -51.06 6.34
C GLY A 34 30.13 -50.37 6.90
N SER A 35 29.95 -49.61 7.99
CA SER A 35 30.44 -50.02 9.31
C SER A 35 29.93 -49.14 10.43
N GLN A 36 29.48 -49.80 11.49
CA GLN A 36 29.10 -49.26 12.79
C GLN A 36 30.33 -48.86 13.61
N ASN A 37 30.10 -48.05 14.66
CA ASN A 37 30.51 -48.30 16.06
C ASN A 37 30.24 -47.01 16.89
N VAL A 38 29.25 -46.97 17.79
CA VAL A 38 29.19 -47.36 19.22
C VAL A 38 29.42 -46.20 20.20
N GLY A 39 28.65 -46.20 21.29
CA GLY A 39 28.93 -45.47 22.54
C GLY A 39 27.86 -44.42 22.89
N ALA A 40 26.68 -44.82 23.38
CA ALA A 40 26.38 -45.11 24.80
C ALA A 40 26.21 -43.85 25.67
N ALA A 41 24.96 -43.62 26.09
CA ALA A 41 24.60 -42.83 27.27
C ALA A 41 25.09 -43.51 28.57
N PRO A 42 25.03 -42.79 29.70
CA PRO A 42 23.98 -43.18 30.65
C PRO A 42 23.29 -41.99 31.37
N ALA A 43 22.10 -42.27 31.88
CA ALA A 43 21.39 -41.53 32.96
C ALA A 43 21.82 -42.14 34.33
N ALA A 44 21.54 -41.65 35.54
CA ALA A 44 20.54 -40.75 36.12
C ALA A 44 20.87 -40.46 37.61
N ASN A 45 20.05 -39.59 38.25
CA ASN A 45 19.80 -39.36 39.71
C ASN A 45 20.77 -38.41 40.44
N GLY A 46 20.38 -37.44 41.30
CA GLY A 46 19.10 -36.96 41.82
C GLY A 46 19.29 -35.91 42.95
N TYR A 47 18.25 -35.10 43.20
CA TYR A 47 17.83 -34.36 44.43
C TYR A 47 18.69 -33.25 45.10
N GLY A 48 18.11 -32.05 45.29
CA GLY A 48 18.15 -31.34 46.58
C GLY A 48 18.58 -29.86 46.66
N SER A 49 17.57 -28.95 46.70
CA SER A 49 17.42 -27.76 47.58
C SER A 49 18.16 -26.42 47.37
N ALA A 50 17.34 -25.38 47.16
CA ALA A 50 17.30 -24.02 47.75
C ALA A 50 18.48 -23.02 47.65
N GLY A 51 18.16 -21.81 47.18
CA GLY A 51 18.95 -20.59 47.44
C GLY A 51 18.64 -19.45 46.47
N ALA A 52 18.04 -18.38 46.98
CA ALA A 52 17.61 -17.18 46.25
C ALA A 52 18.75 -16.19 45.92
N ALA A 53 18.54 -15.36 44.88
CA ALA A 53 18.62 -13.88 44.91
C ALA A 53 19.23 -13.23 43.63
N ALA A 54 18.44 -12.29 43.07
CA ALA A 54 18.77 -10.99 42.48
C ALA A 54 19.88 -10.83 41.39
N SER A 55 19.41 -10.58 40.15
CA SER A 55 19.63 -9.46 39.19
C SER A 55 20.95 -8.64 39.15
N PRO A 56 21.20 -7.83 38.09
CA PRO A 56 21.73 -8.24 36.78
C PRO A 56 22.97 -7.37 36.39
N SER A 57 23.81 -7.80 35.44
CA SER A 57 24.45 -6.85 34.50
C SER A 57 25.33 -7.53 33.45
N THR A 58 25.19 -6.99 32.24
CA THR A 58 26.17 -6.89 31.15
C THR A 58 26.73 -8.19 30.57
N GLY A 59 26.04 -8.68 29.54
CA GLY A 59 26.62 -9.48 28.49
C GLY A 59 26.14 -8.97 27.14
N ALA A 60 27.00 -8.28 26.40
CA ALA A 60 26.80 -8.02 24.98
C ALA A 60 26.90 -9.34 24.21
N GLY A 61 25.96 -9.61 23.30
CA GLY A 61 26.08 -10.69 22.33
C GLY A 61 24.74 -11.26 21.85
N ALA A 62 24.66 -11.46 20.53
CA ALA A 62 23.60 -12.15 19.77
C ALA A 62 22.30 -11.36 19.49
N ALA A 63 22.42 -10.30 18.68
CA ALA A 63 21.35 -9.98 17.74
C ALA A 63 21.36 -11.05 16.63
N GLY A 64 20.36 -11.92 16.63
CA GLY A 64 20.15 -12.90 15.57
C GLY A 64 19.36 -14.12 16.05
N ALA A 65 18.25 -14.40 15.37
CA ALA A 65 17.34 -15.54 15.54
C ALA A 65 16.21 -15.45 16.61
N GLY A 66 16.19 -14.44 17.49
CA GLY A 66 15.18 -14.35 18.55
C GLY A 66 13.85 -13.66 18.20
N ALA A 67 13.78 -12.91 17.09
CA ALA A 67 12.65 -12.01 16.79
C ALA A 67 11.40 -12.72 16.23
N GLN A 68 11.53 -13.97 15.75
CA GLN A 68 10.47 -14.63 14.99
C GLN A 68 9.29 -15.07 15.87
N THR A 69 9.54 -15.39 17.15
CA THR A 69 8.52 -15.83 18.12
C THR A 69 8.08 -14.75 19.12
N GLN A 70 8.63 -13.54 18.99
CA GLN A 70 8.25 -12.43 19.87
C GLN A 70 6.86 -11.93 19.51
N SER A 71 6.15 -11.40 20.52
CA SER A 71 4.92 -10.65 20.31
C SER A 71 5.15 -9.55 19.27
N ALA A 72 4.11 -9.24 18.49
CA ALA A 72 4.18 -8.11 17.57
C ALA A 72 4.30 -6.76 18.30
N GLY A 73 3.81 -6.67 19.55
CA GLY A 73 3.72 -5.40 20.27
C GLY A 73 2.79 -4.41 19.56
N GLN A 74 3.06 -3.13 19.73
CA GLN A 74 2.34 -2.10 18.98
C GLN A 74 2.78 -2.13 17.51
N LEU A 75 1.84 -2.45 16.62
CA LEU A 75 2.06 -2.36 15.19
C LEU A 75 2.25 -0.89 14.79
N ALA A 76 2.93 -0.67 13.67
CA ALA A 76 3.11 0.64 13.09
C ALA A 76 2.88 0.60 11.58
N VAL A 77 2.68 1.78 11.00
CA VAL A 77 2.74 1.99 9.56
C VAL A 77 4.08 2.64 9.25
N ALA A 78 4.81 2.08 8.29
CA ALA A 78 6.12 2.56 7.88
C ALA A 78 6.16 2.76 6.35
N ASP A 79 6.70 3.89 5.90
CA ASP A 79 6.96 4.13 4.49
C ASP A 79 8.17 3.34 4.00
N THR A 80 8.04 2.83 2.77
CA THR A 80 9.13 2.17 2.06
C THR A 80 9.27 2.79 0.68
N ASP A 81 10.52 3.03 0.25
CA ASP A 81 10.82 3.68 -1.03
C ASP A 81 10.19 2.97 -2.23
N LYS A 82 9.96 1.66 -2.11
CA LYS A 82 9.46 0.83 -3.20
C LYS A 82 8.01 0.46 -3.07
N LEU A 83 7.46 0.21 -1.89
CA LEU A 83 6.13 -0.37 -1.69
C LEU A 83 5.11 0.62 -1.11
N GLY A 84 5.51 1.86 -0.82
CA GLY A 84 4.68 2.77 -0.06
C GLY A 84 4.58 2.32 1.40
N GLU A 85 3.42 2.52 2.01
CA GLU A 85 3.17 2.19 3.40
C GLU A 85 3.03 0.68 3.61
N VAL A 86 3.70 0.16 4.63
CA VAL A 86 3.59 -1.23 5.07
C VAL A 86 3.35 -1.29 6.57
N VAL A 87 2.68 -2.33 7.02
CA VAL A 87 2.50 -2.64 8.43
C VAL A 87 3.76 -3.33 8.96
N THR A 88 4.29 -2.81 10.07
CA THR A 88 5.41 -3.41 10.79
C THR A 88 5.04 -3.75 12.22
N ASP A 89 5.79 -4.67 12.83
CA ASP A 89 5.73 -4.89 14.27
C ASP A 89 6.52 -3.82 15.05
N SER A 90 6.50 -3.92 16.39
CA SER A 90 7.20 -3.01 17.30
C SER A 90 8.73 -3.03 17.18
N ALA A 91 9.30 -4.05 16.54
CA ALA A 91 10.72 -4.12 16.20
C ALA A 91 11.02 -3.54 14.80
N GLY A 92 10.01 -3.03 14.10
CA GLY A 92 10.12 -2.49 12.74
C GLY A 92 10.23 -3.57 11.66
N MET A 93 9.94 -4.82 11.97
CA MET A 93 9.94 -5.91 10.98
C MET A 93 8.66 -5.84 10.15
N THR A 94 8.79 -5.89 8.82
CA THR A 94 7.65 -5.91 7.91
C THR A 94 6.80 -7.16 8.10
N LEU A 95 5.48 -6.97 8.16
CA LEU A 95 4.52 -8.05 8.24
C LEU A 95 3.95 -8.36 6.85
N TYR A 96 3.70 -9.64 6.60
CA TYR A 96 3.32 -10.17 5.30
C TYR A 96 2.02 -10.95 5.37
N ARG A 97 1.30 -10.98 4.24
CA ARG A 97 0.14 -11.81 3.97
C ARG A 97 0.44 -12.82 2.86
N PHE A 98 -0.23 -13.97 2.94
CA PHE A 98 -0.10 -15.07 1.98
C PHE A 98 -1.36 -15.21 1.13
N ASP A 99 -1.22 -15.19 -0.19
CA ASP A 99 -2.36 -15.30 -1.12
C ASP A 99 -3.07 -16.63 -1.08
N LYS A 100 -2.44 -17.67 -0.53
CA LYS A 100 -3.09 -18.96 -0.36
C LYS A 100 -3.89 -19.06 0.94
N ASP A 101 -3.88 -18.03 1.78
CA ASP A 101 -4.73 -17.94 2.97
C ASP A 101 -6.13 -17.40 2.62
N THR A 102 -7.05 -17.41 3.59
CA THR A 102 -8.37 -16.77 3.45
C THR A 102 -8.58 -15.75 4.56
N ALA A 103 -9.24 -14.64 4.25
CA ALA A 103 -9.60 -13.61 5.22
C ALA A 103 -10.97 -13.82 5.87
N GLU A 104 -11.93 -14.42 5.15
CA GLU A 104 -13.28 -14.66 5.66
C GLU A 104 -13.80 -16.06 5.25
N PRO A 105 -13.91 -17.01 6.21
CA PRO A 105 -13.33 -16.95 7.55
C PRO A 105 -11.78 -16.90 7.48
N PRO A 106 -11.12 -16.29 8.48
CA PRO A 106 -9.66 -16.32 8.58
C PRO A 106 -9.12 -17.75 8.60
N LYS A 107 -8.18 -18.07 7.72
CA LYS A 107 -7.51 -19.37 7.69
C LYS A 107 -6.08 -19.27 7.15
N SER A 108 -5.13 -19.77 7.92
CA SER A 108 -3.76 -20.03 7.46
C SER A 108 -3.66 -21.37 6.73
N ASN A 109 -2.97 -21.39 5.60
CA ASN A 109 -2.55 -22.58 4.86
C ASN A 109 -1.01 -22.75 4.84
N CYS A 110 -0.27 -21.94 5.59
CA CYS A 110 1.18 -22.01 5.68
C CYS A 110 1.64 -22.76 6.93
N ASP A 111 1.75 -24.09 6.88
CA ASP A 111 2.20 -24.95 7.99
C ASP A 111 3.56 -25.61 7.71
N GLY A 112 4.19 -26.20 8.75
CA GLY A 112 5.44 -26.96 8.62
C GLY A 112 6.60 -26.12 8.08
N ASP A 113 7.27 -26.59 7.02
CA ASP A 113 8.39 -25.88 6.39
C ASP A 113 8.03 -24.47 5.89
N CYS A 114 6.75 -24.27 5.52
CA CYS A 114 6.26 -22.95 5.18
C CYS A 114 6.38 -22.01 6.38
N ALA A 115 5.94 -22.44 7.56
CA ALA A 115 6.01 -21.66 8.80
C ALA A 115 7.45 -21.44 9.29
N THR A 116 8.40 -22.29 8.87
CA THR A 116 9.84 -22.06 9.13
C THR A 116 10.38 -20.88 8.30
N ALA A 117 10.00 -20.81 7.02
CA ALA A 117 10.39 -19.70 6.14
C ALA A 117 9.57 -18.41 6.41
N TRP A 118 8.33 -18.59 6.85
CA TRP A 118 7.35 -17.56 7.13
C TRP A 118 6.76 -17.74 8.53
N PRO A 119 7.50 -17.38 9.58
CA PRO A 119 7.00 -17.51 10.94
C PRO A 119 5.66 -16.79 11.15
N PRO A 120 4.63 -17.48 11.66
CA PRO A 120 3.37 -16.86 12.04
C PRO A 120 3.57 -15.82 13.14
N VAL A 121 2.92 -14.67 13.02
CA VAL A 121 2.93 -13.64 14.07
C VAL A 121 1.97 -14.05 15.18
N PRO A 122 2.41 -14.17 16.45
CA PRO A 122 1.51 -14.47 17.56
C PRO A 122 0.45 -13.37 17.75
N ALA A 123 -0.80 -13.75 18.00
CA ALA A 123 -1.87 -12.79 18.28
C ALA A 123 -1.69 -12.08 19.64
N SER A 124 -1.03 -12.73 20.59
CA SER A 124 -0.86 -12.19 21.94
C SER A 124 0.03 -10.95 21.99
N GLY A 125 -0.44 -9.92 22.68
CA GLY A 125 0.30 -8.67 22.91
C GLY A 125 0.38 -7.73 21.70
N ALA A 126 -0.29 -8.07 20.59
CA ALA A 126 -0.41 -7.18 19.44
C ALA A 126 -1.44 -6.06 19.70
N THR A 127 -1.10 -4.83 19.35
CA THR A 127 -2.05 -3.71 19.33
C THR A 127 -2.00 -2.98 17.99
N ALA A 128 -3.14 -2.41 17.58
CA ALA A 128 -3.27 -1.77 16.28
C ALA A 128 -2.35 -0.55 16.14
N PRO A 129 -1.96 -0.18 14.91
CA PRO A 129 -1.25 1.06 14.67
C PRO A 129 -2.01 2.28 15.20
N ILE A 130 -1.29 3.32 15.59
CA ILE A 130 -1.89 4.59 16.00
C ILE A 130 -2.66 5.18 14.82
N GLY A 131 -3.92 5.59 15.05
CA GLY A 131 -4.77 6.19 14.01
C GLY A 131 -5.48 5.17 13.10
N VAL A 132 -5.23 3.87 13.30
CA VAL A 132 -5.90 2.79 12.56
C VAL A 132 -7.06 2.23 13.38
N ASP A 133 -8.13 1.82 12.71
CA ASP A 133 -9.25 1.14 13.35
C ASP A 133 -8.79 -0.20 13.96
N LYS A 134 -9.03 -0.33 15.27
CA LYS A 134 -8.70 -1.53 16.04
C LYS A 134 -9.52 -2.74 15.61
N THR A 135 -10.68 -2.55 14.98
CA THR A 135 -11.53 -3.64 14.49
C THR A 135 -10.88 -4.45 13.36
N LEU A 136 -9.85 -3.90 12.71
CA LEU A 136 -9.07 -4.61 11.70
C LEU A 136 -8.23 -5.73 12.30
N LEU A 137 -7.86 -5.66 13.59
CA LEU A 137 -7.12 -6.74 14.23
C LEU A 137 -8.04 -7.88 14.66
N GLY A 138 -7.59 -9.09 14.39
CA GLY A 138 -8.23 -10.30 14.85
C GLY A 138 -7.22 -11.40 15.15
N GLU A 139 -7.73 -12.61 15.28
CA GLU A 139 -6.92 -13.80 15.47
C GLU A 139 -7.51 -14.99 14.71
N VAL A 140 -6.63 -15.91 14.32
CA VAL A 140 -7.01 -17.22 13.77
C VAL A 140 -6.33 -18.31 14.59
N THR A 141 -7.09 -19.35 14.94
CA THR A 141 -6.54 -20.58 15.51
C THR A 141 -6.01 -21.45 14.38
N ARG A 142 -4.71 -21.70 14.40
CA ARG A 142 -4.01 -22.55 13.42
C ARG A 142 -4.28 -24.03 13.66
N THR A 143 -3.90 -24.86 12.71
CA THR A 143 -4.08 -26.32 12.76
C THR A 143 -3.30 -26.98 13.92
N ASP A 144 -2.19 -26.38 14.33
CA ASP A 144 -1.38 -26.78 15.48
C ASP A 144 -1.93 -26.26 16.84
N GLY A 145 -3.04 -25.52 16.83
CA GLY A 145 -3.69 -24.96 18.01
C GLY A 145 -3.13 -23.60 18.47
N SER A 146 -2.06 -23.09 17.84
CA SER A 146 -1.53 -21.76 18.14
C SER A 146 -2.44 -20.64 17.59
N LYS A 147 -2.40 -19.48 18.23
CA LYS A 147 -3.16 -18.29 17.80
C LYS A 147 -2.27 -17.33 17.02
N GLN A 148 -2.64 -17.08 15.77
CA GLN A 148 -1.94 -16.16 14.89
C GLN A 148 -2.72 -14.86 14.74
N LEU A 149 -2.00 -13.76 14.72
CA LEU A 149 -2.54 -12.43 14.48
C LEU A 149 -3.14 -12.36 13.06
N THR A 150 -4.32 -11.77 12.95
CA THR A 150 -4.90 -11.39 11.67
C THR A 150 -5.05 -9.88 11.58
N TYR A 151 -5.02 -9.38 10.35
CA TYR A 151 -5.26 -7.97 10.04
C TYR A 151 -6.18 -7.91 8.82
N GLU A 152 -7.34 -7.28 8.99
CA GLU A 152 -8.45 -7.35 8.04
C GLU A 152 -8.80 -8.81 7.69
N GLY A 153 -8.72 -9.71 8.69
CA GLY A 153 -8.95 -11.14 8.52
C GLY A 153 -7.78 -11.94 7.93
N TRP A 154 -6.78 -11.30 7.31
CA TRP A 154 -5.61 -11.99 6.75
C TRP A 154 -4.62 -12.44 7.83
N PRO A 155 -4.21 -13.72 7.86
CA PRO A 155 -3.14 -14.18 8.76
C PRO A 155 -1.81 -13.50 8.46
N LEU A 156 -1.14 -12.98 9.51
CA LEU A 156 0.11 -12.23 9.37
C LEU A 156 1.34 -13.08 9.68
N TYR A 157 2.39 -12.87 8.88
CA TYR A 157 3.67 -13.57 8.98
C TYR A 157 4.84 -12.60 8.99
N ARG A 158 5.95 -13.03 9.57
CA ARG A 158 7.29 -12.44 9.32
C ARG A 158 7.99 -13.24 8.24
N PHE A 159 9.02 -12.67 7.62
CA PHE A 159 9.86 -13.41 6.68
C PHE A 159 11.22 -13.75 7.31
N ALA A 160 11.63 -15.02 7.24
CA ALA A 160 12.85 -15.48 7.91
C ALA A 160 14.16 -14.86 7.39
N LYS A 161 14.16 -14.32 6.18
CA LYS A 161 15.34 -13.65 5.60
C LYS A 161 15.37 -12.14 5.86
N ASP A 162 14.30 -11.58 6.43
CA ASP A 162 14.33 -10.24 6.99
C ASP A 162 14.94 -10.34 8.39
N THR A 163 16.10 -9.72 8.52
CA THR A 163 16.96 -9.75 9.72
C THR A 163 17.07 -8.39 10.39
N LYS A 164 16.56 -7.33 9.74
CA LYS A 164 16.61 -5.95 10.21
C LYS A 164 15.28 -5.24 9.91
N ALA A 165 14.99 -4.23 10.73
CA ALA A 165 13.85 -3.35 10.52
C ALA A 165 13.88 -2.71 9.13
N GLY A 166 12.70 -2.57 8.51
CA GLY A 166 12.53 -2.00 7.18
C GLY A 166 12.96 -2.90 6.01
N GLU A 167 13.46 -4.12 6.26
CA GLU A 167 13.71 -5.07 5.17
C GLU A 167 12.38 -5.63 4.64
N THR A 168 12.19 -5.55 3.31
CA THR A 168 10.99 -6.05 2.62
C THR A 168 11.32 -7.23 1.68
N LYS A 169 12.29 -8.09 2.04
CA LYS A 169 12.80 -9.12 1.10
C LYS A 169 11.78 -10.22 0.81
N GLY A 170 10.74 -10.34 1.64
CA GLY A 170 9.63 -11.26 1.43
C GLY A 170 8.68 -10.83 0.32
N GLN A 171 8.73 -9.57 -0.09
CA GLN A 171 7.82 -9.05 -1.11
C GLN A 171 7.94 -9.82 -2.43
N GLY A 172 6.82 -10.32 -2.92
CA GLY A 172 6.71 -11.02 -4.20
C GLY A 172 7.35 -12.41 -4.22
N VAL A 173 7.84 -12.93 -3.08
CA VAL A 173 8.43 -14.28 -3.02
C VAL A 173 7.40 -15.29 -3.49
N GLY A 174 7.78 -16.12 -4.47
CA GLY A 174 6.90 -17.13 -5.05
C GLY A 174 5.60 -16.58 -5.66
N GLY A 175 5.53 -15.28 -5.98
CA GLY A 175 4.35 -14.61 -6.53
C GLY A 175 3.11 -14.64 -5.63
N THR A 176 3.26 -15.03 -4.36
CA THR A 176 2.15 -15.31 -3.44
C THR A 176 2.31 -14.66 -2.07
N TRP A 177 3.47 -14.07 -1.80
CA TRP A 177 3.77 -13.38 -0.55
C TRP A 177 3.90 -11.88 -0.78
N TYR A 178 3.23 -11.10 0.06
CA TYR A 178 3.17 -9.65 -0.08
C TYR A 178 3.24 -8.98 1.28
N ALA A 179 3.99 -7.89 1.39
CA ALA A 179 3.93 -7.04 2.57
C ALA A 179 2.49 -6.54 2.75
N THR A 180 2.06 -6.42 4.00
CA THR A 180 0.69 -6.00 4.33
C THR A 180 0.63 -4.48 4.32
N ALA A 181 -0.24 -3.90 3.50
CA ALA A 181 -0.56 -2.46 3.52
C ALA A 181 -1.47 -2.13 4.72
N PRO A 182 -1.60 -0.85 5.14
CA PRO A 182 -2.41 -0.53 6.32
C PRO A 182 -3.92 -0.72 6.16
N ASP A 183 -4.42 -0.97 4.94
CA ASP A 183 -5.80 -1.42 4.71
C ASP A 183 -5.96 -2.95 4.73
N GLY A 184 -4.89 -3.71 5.05
CA GLY A 184 -4.87 -5.17 5.08
C GLY A 184 -4.58 -5.83 3.72
N LYS A 185 -4.51 -5.06 2.63
CA LYS A 185 -4.23 -5.58 1.29
C LYS A 185 -2.73 -5.78 1.05
N LYS A 186 -2.38 -6.15 -0.19
CA LYS A 186 -1.00 -6.30 -0.65
C LYS A 186 -0.39 -4.93 -0.85
N ALA A 187 0.74 -4.66 -0.22
CA ALA A 187 1.58 -3.54 -0.59
C ALA A 187 2.15 -3.82 -1.99
N SER A 188 2.03 -2.86 -2.91
CA SER A 188 2.50 -2.99 -4.28
C SER A 188 3.40 -1.81 -4.64
N GLY A 189 4.47 -2.12 -5.38
CA GLY A 189 5.50 -1.14 -5.65
C GLY A 189 5.12 -0.19 -6.76
N GLY A 190 4.49 0.91 -6.38
CA GLY A 190 3.95 1.91 -7.28
C GLY A 190 2.97 2.81 -6.55
N GLY A 191 3.42 3.48 -5.48
CA GLY A 191 2.67 4.56 -4.86
C GLY A 191 1.26 4.19 -4.38
N GLU A 192 1.14 3.19 -3.53
CA GLU A 192 -0.05 2.99 -2.69
C GLU A 192 0.38 2.98 -1.22
N ALA A 193 0.41 4.19 -0.67
CA ALA A 193 0.16 4.44 0.74
C ALA A 193 -1.34 4.18 0.95
N ALA A 194 -1.67 3.22 1.82
CA ALA A 194 -3.05 2.98 2.23
C ALA A 194 -3.22 3.40 3.68
N ALA A 195 -3.28 4.70 3.94
CA ALA A 195 -4.04 5.26 5.04
C ALA A 195 -5.12 6.16 4.45
N GLY A 196 -6.32 5.61 4.26
CA GLY A 196 -7.52 6.36 3.88
C GLY A 196 -8.00 6.14 2.44
N GLY A 197 -8.56 4.96 2.18
CA GLY A 197 -9.50 4.71 1.07
C GLY A 197 -9.11 5.24 -0.31
N SER A 198 -8.00 4.78 -0.90
CA SER A 198 -7.85 4.86 -2.35
C SER A 198 -8.83 3.89 -2.99
N ALA A 199 -9.98 4.42 -3.40
CA ALA A 199 -10.82 3.72 -4.36
C ALA A 199 -9.99 3.53 -5.65
N GLU A 200 -9.79 2.26 -5.96
CA GLU A 200 -9.21 1.73 -7.19
C GLU A 200 -9.72 2.52 -8.40
N ALA A 201 -8.83 3.25 -9.07
CA ALA A 201 -9.15 4.15 -10.18
C ALA A 201 -9.67 3.45 -11.46
N ALA A 202 -9.98 2.16 -11.40
CA ALA A 202 -10.45 1.39 -12.56
C ALA A 202 -11.97 1.46 -12.77
N ASP A 203 -12.78 1.83 -11.77
CA ASP A 203 -14.26 1.89 -11.88
C ASP A 203 -14.90 2.95 -10.95
N LEU A 204 -14.23 4.09 -10.76
CA LEU A 204 -14.82 5.17 -9.98
C LEU A 204 -15.96 5.87 -10.74
N PRO A 205 -17.08 6.20 -10.06
CA PRO A 205 -18.10 7.06 -10.63
C PRO A 205 -17.50 8.41 -11.06
N GLY A 206 -18.16 9.08 -12.00
CA GLY A 206 -17.80 10.41 -12.50
C GLY A 206 -17.33 11.40 -11.43
N LEU A 207 -18.01 11.42 -10.29
CA LEU A 207 -17.57 12.05 -9.03
C LEU A 207 -17.87 11.14 -7.83
N SER A 208 -16.92 11.03 -6.91
CA SER A 208 -17.11 10.26 -5.69
C SER A 208 -16.40 10.87 -4.48
N THR A 209 -16.54 10.28 -3.30
CA THR A 209 -15.86 10.73 -2.09
C THR A 209 -14.76 9.75 -1.67
N ARG A 210 -13.69 10.29 -1.08
CA ARG A 210 -12.62 9.56 -0.41
C ARG A 210 -12.36 10.19 0.96
N ASN A 211 -11.97 9.40 1.96
CA ASN A 211 -11.49 9.94 3.22
C ASN A 211 -9.99 10.28 3.13
N ASP A 212 -9.68 11.57 3.10
CA ASP A 212 -8.32 12.10 3.22
C ASP A 212 -7.90 12.21 4.70
N PRO A 213 -6.68 11.79 5.07
CA PRO A 213 -6.24 11.76 6.46
C PRO A 213 -6.12 13.14 7.10
N GLU A 214 -5.87 14.19 6.32
CA GLU A 214 -5.69 15.56 6.82
C GLU A 214 -6.95 16.41 6.67
N LEU A 215 -7.69 16.20 5.58
CA LEU A 215 -8.83 17.04 5.19
C LEU A 215 -10.19 16.40 5.50
N GLY A 216 -10.23 15.11 5.85
CA GLY A 216 -11.47 14.36 6.06
C GLY A 216 -12.09 13.91 4.73
N GLU A 217 -13.42 13.83 4.65
CA GLU A 217 -14.09 13.38 3.43
C GLU A 217 -13.97 14.42 2.30
N VAL A 218 -13.21 14.10 1.26
CA VAL A 218 -12.95 14.92 0.08
C VAL A 218 -13.67 14.37 -1.16
N VAL A 219 -14.04 15.24 -2.09
CA VAL A 219 -14.54 14.85 -3.42
C VAL A 219 -13.38 14.54 -4.36
N VAL A 220 -13.52 13.48 -5.16
CA VAL A 220 -12.58 13.05 -6.20
C VAL A 220 -13.30 12.82 -7.53
N ASP A 221 -12.56 12.94 -8.64
CA ASP A 221 -13.07 12.60 -9.98
C ASP A 221 -13.02 11.09 -10.28
N LYS A 222 -13.49 10.68 -11.46
CA LYS A 222 -13.43 9.29 -11.94
C LYS A 222 -12.02 8.69 -12.02
N ASN A 223 -10.99 9.52 -12.00
CA ASN A 223 -9.60 9.07 -11.98
C ASN A 223 -9.03 9.10 -10.55
N GLY A 224 -9.85 9.39 -9.53
CA GLY A 224 -9.43 9.51 -8.14
C GLY A 224 -8.67 10.79 -7.79
N MET A 225 -8.65 11.78 -8.70
CA MET A 225 -7.99 13.06 -8.51
C MET A 225 -8.83 13.97 -7.62
N THR A 226 -8.20 14.65 -6.67
CA THR A 226 -8.89 15.54 -5.74
C THR A 226 -9.56 16.70 -6.48
N VAL A 227 -10.80 16.99 -6.08
CA VAL A 227 -11.60 18.09 -6.62
C VAL A 227 -11.50 19.29 -5.69
N TYR A 228 -11.30 20.46 -6.30
CA TYR A 228 -11.10 21.73 -5.63
C TYR A 228 -12.12 22.76 -6.07
N ARG A 229 -12.26 23.80 -5.25
CA ARG A 229 -12.93 25.04 -5.60
C ARG A 229 -12.00 26.23 -5.44
N PHE A 230 -12.30 27.28 -6.21
CA PHE A 230 -11.59 28.54 -6.16
C PHE A 230 -12.37 29.57 -5.35
N GLU A 231 -11.77 30.11 -4.28
CA GLU A 231 -12.46 31.07 -3.42
C GLU A 231 -12.78 32.40 -4.09
N LYS A 232 -12.06 32.72 -5.17
CA LYS A 232 -12.37 33.93 -5.93
C LYS A 232 -13.57 33.75 -6.83
N ASP A 233 -14.05 32.52 -7.07
CA ASP A 233 -15.29 32.30 -7.81
C ASP A 233 -16.50 32.79 -7.00
N VAL A 234 -17.65 32.93 -7.66
CA VAL A 234 -18.89 33.29 -6.99
C VAL A 234 -19.93 32.17 -7.17
N PRO A 235 -20.60 31.72 -6.10
CA PRO A 235 -21.53 30.60 -6.18
C PRO A 235 -22.78 30.98 -6.98
N TRP A 236 -23.26 32.22 -6.85
CA TRP A 236 -24.30 32.74 -7.71
C TRP A 236 -23.81 34.02 -8.40
N PRO A 237 -23.83 34.13 -9.74
CA PRO A 237 -24.42 33.22 -10.73
C PRO A 237 -23.43 32.17 -11.29
N MET A 238 -22.68 31.48 -10.42
CA MET A 238 -21.66 30.48 -10.80
C MET A 238 -20.56 31.03 -11.72
N LYS A 239 -20.16 32.30 -11.51
CA LYS A 239 -19.11 32.90 -12.33
C LYS A 239 -17.74 32.43 -11.84
N SER A 240 -17.01 31.80 -12.75
CA SER A 240 -15.61 31.48 -12.58
C SER A 240 -14.71 32.67 -12.93
N ASN A 241 -13.73 32.94 -12.08
CA ASN A 241 -12.62 33.86 -12.33
C ASN A 241 -11.35 33.12 -12.80
N CYS A 242 -11.38 31.79 -12.87
CA CYS A 242 -10.33 30.98 -13.48
C CYS A 242 -10.68 30.69 -14.94
N VAL A 243 -10.13 31.48 -15.86
CA VAL A 243 -10.31 31.37 -17.32
C VAL A 243 -8.94 31.42 -18.01
N GLY A 244 -8.87 30.98 -19.27
CA GLY A 244 -7.63 31.03 -20.07
C GLY A 244 -6.50 30.21 -19.43
N GLU A 245 -5.30 30.78 -19.33
CA GLU A 245 -4.09 30.12 -18.78
C GLU A 245 -4.29 29.57 -17.36
N CYS A 246 -5.23 30.12 -16.58
CA CYS A 246 -5.58 29.56 -15.27
C CYS A 246 -6.01 28.09 -15.38
N LEU A 247 -6.71 27.72 -16.46
CA LEU A 247 -7.23 26.39 -16.70
C LEU A 247 -6.15 25.37 -17.10
N GLU A 248 -4.96 25.81 -17.49
CA GLU A 248 -3.83 24.90 -17.70
C GLU A 248 -3.36 24.31 -16.38
N LYS A 249 -3.45 25.10 -15.30
CA LYS A 249 -3.10 24.69 -13.95
C LYS A 249 -4.29 24.13 -13.16
N TRP A 250 -5.48 24.62 -13.46
CA TRP A 250 -6.74 24.23 -12.81
C TRP A 250 -7.78 23.82 -13.85
N PRO A 251 -7.64 22.61 -14.44
CA PRO A 251 -8.63 22.12 -15.40
C PRO A 251 -10.02 22.06 -14.78
N VAL A 252 -11.04 22.38 -15.58
CA VAL A 252 -12.44 22.25 -15.14
C VAL A 252 -12.80 20.78 -14.97
N VAL A 253 -13.61 20.47 -13.96
CA VAL A 253 -14.33 19.20 -13.91
C VAL A 253 -15.46 19.24 -14.93
N ALA A 254 -15.43 18.30 -15.89
CA ALA A 254 -16.47 18.18 -16.90
C ALA A 254 -17.83 17.82 -16.27
N PRO A 255 -18.96 18.07 -16.97
CA PRO A 255 -20.28 17.65 -16.50
C PRO A 255 -20.33 16.16 -16.16
N VAL A 256 -20.85 15.83 -14.98
CA VAL A 256 -21.02 14.45 -14.52
C VAL A 256 -22.49 14.21 -14.22
N ASP A 257 -23.05 13.12 -14.74
CA ASP A 257 -24.44 12.74 -14.47
C ASP A 257 -24.63 12.46 -12.98
N ALA A 258 -25.72 12.93 -12.39
CA ALA A 258 -26.00 12.71 -10.97
C ALA A 258 -26.10 11.21 -10.61
N ALA A 259 -26.54 10.35 -11.55
CA ALA A 259 -26.55 8.90 -11.38
C ALA A 259 -25.15 8.27 -11.40
N ASP A 260 -24.18 8.97 -11.98
CA ASP A 260 -22.76 8.61 -12.00
C ASP A 260 -21.99 9.33 -10.87
N THR A 261 -22.64 9.48 -9.71
CA THR A 261 -22.01 10.01 -8.51
C THR A 261 -22.21 9.08 -7.32
N LYS A 262 -21.25 9.09 -6.38
CA LYS A 262 -21.34 8.32 -5.12
C LYS A 262 -20.88 9.17 -3.95
N GLY A 263 -21.70 9.27 -2.91
CA GLY A 263 -21.35 10.01 -1.69
C GLY A 263 -21.49 11.53 -1.80
N ILE A 264 -21.81 12.09 -2.97
CA ILE A 264 -22.04 13.52 -3.14
C ILE A 264 -23.43 13.90 -2.58
N ASP A 265 -23.48 14.92 -1.72
CA ASP A 265 -24.75 15.39 -1.17
C ASP A 265 -25.48 16.27 -2.18
N ASN A 266 -26.36 15.61 -2.93
CA ASN A 266 -27.20 16.24 -3.95
C ASN A 266 -28.56 16.70 -3.39
N LYS A 267 -28.78 16.64 -2.06
CA LYS A 267 -30.12 16.70 -1.44
C LYS A 267 -30.54 18.07 -0.89
N ASN A 268 -29.83 19.15 -1.23
CA ASN A 268 -30.42 20.47 -1.12
C ASN A 268 -31.41 20.67 -2.29
N ASP A 269 -32.70 20.53 -1.95
CA ASP A 269 -33.88 21.15 -2.56
C ASP A 269 -34.02 21.10 -4.09
N GLY A 270 -33.84 19.91 -4.68
CA GLY A 270 -34.37 19.62 -6.02
C GLY A 270 -33.60 20.28 -7.16
N ARG A 271 -32.33 19.86 -7.32
CA ARG A 271 -31.38 20.21 -8.41
C ARG A 271 -30.64 21.54 -8.28
N ARG A 272 -30.70 22.27 -7.16
CA ARG A 272 -29.95 23.54 -7.05
C ARG A 272 -28.49 23.36 -6.64
N GLY A 273 -28.19 22.35 -5.84
CA GLY A 273 -26.83 22.10 -5.34
C GLY A 273 -25.92 21.29 -6.28
N TYR A 274 -26.40 20.75 -7.39
CA TYR A 274 -25.56 19.97 -8.31
C TYR A 274 -25.95 20.27 -9.76
N VAL A 275 -25.25 21.21 -10.39
CA VAL A 275 -25.64 21.75 -11.70
C VAL A 275 -24.45 21.95 -12.61
N VAL A 276 -24.72 21.90 -13.90
CA VAL A 276 -23.74 22.20 -14.94
C VAL A 276 -23.77 23.70 -15.23
N ASN A 277 -22.64 24.35 -15.06
CA ASN A 277 -22.42 25.73 -15.44
C ASN A 277 -22.02 25.82 -16.92
N ASN A 278 -22.75 26.62 -17.71
CA ASN A 278 -22.36 26.97 -19.07
C ASN A 278 -21.52 28.24 -19.01
N ARG A 279 -20.21 28.09 -19.19
CA ARG A 279 -19.25 29.18 -18.98
C ARG A 279 -19.19 30.11 -20.19
N PRO A 280 -18.85 31.40 -20.00
CA PRO A 280 -18.71 32.35 -21.11
C PRO A 280 -17.59 32.00 -22.10
N ASP A 281 -16.60 31.21 -21.67
CA ASP A 281 -15.49 30.72 -22.51
C ASP A 281 -15.87 29.49 -23.37
N GLY A 282 -17.15 29.08 -23.35
CA GLY A 282 -17.69 27.98 -24.15
C GLY A 282 -17.52 26.60 -23.49
N LEU A 283 -16.84 26.51 -22.35
CA LEU A 283 -16.72 25.26 -21.60
C LEU A 283 -17.96 24.98 -20.75
N LYS A 284 -18.19 23.71 -20.47
CA LYS A 284 -19.16 23.28 -19.45
C LYS A 284 -18.40 22.78 -18.25
N GLN A 285 -18.86 23.15 -17.07
CA GLN A 285 -18.20 22.80 -15.81
C GLN A 285 -19.21 22.33 -14.79
N GLN A 286 -18.90 21.24 -14.09
CA GLN A 286 -19.70 20.77 -12.98
C GLN A 286 -19.59 21.72 -11.79
N SER A 287 -20.67 21.88 -11.04
CA SER A 287 -20.69 22.60 -9.76
C SER A 287 -21.36 21.77 -8.67
N ILE A 288 -20.90 21.97 -7.42
CA ILE A 288 -21.58 21.53 -6.20
C ILE A 288 -21.85 22.77 -5.35
N ASP A 289 -23.06 22.90 -4.81
CA ASP A 289 -23.56 24.08 -4.09
C ASP A 289 -23.31 25.38 -4.87
N CYS A 290 -23.52 25.32 -6.19
CA CYS A 290 -23.24 26.38 -7.16
C CYS A 290 -21.76 26.82 -7.23
N TRP A 291 -20.84 26.14 -6.58
CA TRP A 291 -19.40 26.41 -6.71
C TRP A 291 -18.78 25.65 -7.89
N PRO A 292 -18.10 26.32 -8.82
CA PRO A 292 -17.44 25.66 -9.93
C PRO A 292 -16.30 24.73 -9.46
N LEU A 293 -16.21 23.53 -10.05
CA LEU A 293 -15.27 22.49 -9.65
C LEU A 293 -14.07 22.36 -10.58
N TYR A 294 -12.89 22.12 -10.01
CA TYR A 294 -11.63 21.98 -10.74
C TYR A 294 -10.84 20.77 -10.24
N THR A 295 -10.02 20.19 -11.12
CA THR A 295 -8.89 19.37 -10.70
C THR A 295 -7.62 20.23 -10.72
N PHE A 296 -6.53 19.73 -10.15
CA PHE A 296 -5.26 20.43 -10.14
C PHE A 296 -4.23 19.70 -11.01
N ALA A 297 -3.64 20.41 -11.99
CA ALA A 297 -2.64 19.81 -12.87
C ALA A 297 -1.34 19.40 -12.13
N GLY A 298 -1.12 19.93 -10.92
CA GLY A 298 -0.01 19.51 -10.06
C GLY A 298 -0.26 18.19 -9.33
N ASP A 299 -1.49 17.71 -9.25
CA ASP A 299 -1.79 16.37 -8.76
C ASP A 299 -1.46 15.37 -9.87
N LYS A 300 -0.60 14.39 -9.57
CA LYS A 300 -0.05 13.44 -10.55
C LYS A 300 -0.57 12.04 -10.37
N LYS A 301 -1.10 11.71 -9.19
CA LYS A 301 -1.70 10.42 -8.89
C LYS A 301 -2.98 10.59 -8.05
N PRO A 302 -3.87 9.59 -8.08
CA PRO A 302 -4.96 9.53 -7.13
C PRO A 302 -4.42 9.61 -5.70
N GLY A 303 -5.08 10.35 -4.83
CA GLY A 303 -4.57 10.59 -3.47
C GLY A 303 -4.02 11.99 -3.28
N ASP A 304 -3.41 12.55 -4.32
CA ASP A 304 -2.73 13.84 -4.23
C ASP A 304 -3.69 14.98 -3.86
N THR A 305 -3.27 15.81 -2.91
CA THR A 305 -3.97 17.02 -2.47
C THR A 305 -3.09 18.28 -2.65
N ASN A 306 -2.15 18.27 -3.60
CA ASN A 306 -1.14 19.32 -3.75
C ASN A 306 -1.73 20.68 -4.17
N GLY A 307 -3.00 20.70 -4.61
CA GLY A 307 -3.74 21.92 -4.88
C GLY A 307 -4.23 22.64 -3.61
N GLN A 308 -4.23 21.96 -2.46
CA GLN A 308 -4.74 22.48 -1.20
C GLN A 308 -3.95 23.72 -0.77
N GLY A 309 -4.66 24.81 -0.52
CA GLY A 309 -4.09 26.07 -0.04
C GLY A 309 -3.24 26.83 -1.07
N VAL A 310 -3.16 26.38 -2.33
CA VAL A 310 -2.37 27.07 -3.36
C VAL A 310 -2.83 28.52 -3.48
N GLY A 311 -1.89 29.46 -3.36
CA GLY A 311 -2.18 30.91 -3.39
C GLY A 311 -3.15 31.39 -2.31
N GLY A 312 -3.42 30.59 -1.26
CA GLY A 312 -4.37 30.89 -0.19
C GLY A 312 -5.84 30.87 -0.62
N THR A 313 -6.14 30.43 -1.84
CA THR A 313 -7.48 30.60 -2.45
C THR A 313 -8.04 29.35 -3.09
N TRP A 314 -7.31 28.24 -3.05
CA TRP A 314 -7.74 26.96 -3.64
C TRP A 314 -7.85 25.93 -2.54
N TYR A 315 -8.99 25.25 -2.46
CA TYR A 315 -9.27 24.32 -1.38
C TYR A 315 -10.00 23.10 -1.92
N ALA A 316 -9.59 21.91 -1.46
CA ALA A 316 -10.34 20.68 -1.66
C ALA A 316 -11.73 20.83 -1.03
N ILE A 317 -12.70 20.08 -1.55
CA ILE A 317 -14.10 20.26 -1.15
C ILE A 317 -14.68 19.03 -0.46
N SER A 318 -15.61 19.29 0.47
CA SER A 318 -16.46 18.29 1.10
C SER A 318 -17.56 17.80 0.13
N PRO A 319 -18.29 16.72 0.47
CA PRO A 319 -19.39 16.23 -0.34
C PRO A 319 -20.51 17.25 -0.58
N GLU A 320 -20.66 18.23 0.32
CA GLU A 320 -21.61 19.35 0.20
C GLU A 320 -21.02 20.56 -0.56
N GLY A 321 -19.79 20.47 -1.07
CA GLY A 321 -19.13 21.55 -1.81
C GLY A 321 -18.46 22.63 -0.94
N LYS A 322 -18.34 22.40 0.38
CA LYS A 322 -17.68 23.33 1.31
C LYS A 322 -16.15 23.22 1.22
N PRO A 323 -15.39 24.29 1.46
CA PRO A 323 -13.93 24.20 1.44
C PRO A 323 -13.47 23.45 2.70
N LEU A 324 -12.46 22.59 2.55
CA LEU A 324 -11.85 21.88 3.66
C LEU A 324 -10.54 22.54 4.08
N GLY A 325 -10.22 22.47 5.37
CA GLY A 325 -8.93 22.93 5.90
C GLY A 325 -8.67 24.45 5.81
N LYS A 326 -9.68 25.28 5.53
CA LYS A 326 -9.51 26.72 5.44
C LYS A 326 -9.20 27.34 6.82
N PRO A 327 -8.11 28.12 6.98
CA PRO A 327 -7.87 28.89 8.19
C PRO A 327 -9.01 29.89 8.44
N LYS A 328 -9.46 30.00 9.69
CA LYS A 328 -10.51 30.93 10.10
C LYS A 328 -10.05 32.39 10.06
#